data_AF-A0A3S4IXT5-F1
#
_entry.id   AF-A0A3S4IXT5-F1
#
_cell.length_a   1.000
_cell.length_b   1.000
_cell.length_c   1.000
_cell.angle_alpha   90.00
_cell.angle_beta   90.00
_cell.angle_gamma   90.00
#
_symmetry.space_group_name_H-M   'P 1'
#
loop_
_entity.id
_entity.type
_entity.pdbx_description
1 polymer ?
#
loop_
_entity_poly.entity_id
_entity_poly.type
_entity_poly.pdbx_seq_one_letter_code
_entity_poly.pdbx_strand_id
1 'polypeptide(L)'
;MRINGVELRDLSPESWRQHLSWVGQNPQLPAATLRENVLLARPDASEQELYAALDAAWVSEFLPLLPQGVDTPLGKSCQQTFRRPGPACSGRPCAT
;
A
#
# COMPACT_ATOMS: atom_id res chain seq x y z
N MET A 1 27.51 -9.47 -8.25
CA MET A 1 26.13 -9.50 -8.78
C MET A 1 26.05 -8.44 -9.87
N ARG A 2 25.43 -8.72 -11.03
CA ARG A 2 25.37 -7.78 -12.16
C ARG A 2 23.91 -7.45 -12.48
N ILE A 3 23.62 -6.17 -12.74
CA ILE A 3 22.31 -5.67 -13.16
C ILE A 3 22.45 -5.16 -14.59
N ASN A 4 21.67 -5.70 -15.52
CA ASN A 4 21.74 -5.35 -16.96
C ASN A 4 23.18 -5.39 -17.53
N GLY A 5 24.02 -6.30 -17.03
CA GLY A 5 25.42 -6.45 -17.47
C GLY A 5 26.44 -5.57 -16.73
N VAL A 6 26.02 -4.62 -15.89
CA VAL A 6 26.91 -3.76 -15.09
C VAL A 6 27.08 -4.35 -13.68
N GLU A 7 28.28 -4.30 -13.10
CA GLU A 7 28.48 -4.73 -11.70
C GLU A 7 27.78 -3.75 -10.74
N LEU A 8 27.06 -4.29 -9.75
CA LEU A 8 26.28 -3.49 -8.80
C LEU A 8 27.12 -2.45 -8.05
N ARG A 9 28.37 -2.77 -7.70
CA ARG A 9 29.33 -1.90 -7.01
C ARG A 9 29.77 -0.71 -7.84
N ASP A 10 29.65 -0.82 -9.17
CA ASP A 10 30.05 0.21 -10.13
C ASP A 10 28.89 1.16 -10.44
N LEU A 11 27.67 0.85 -9.99
CA LEU A 11 26.50 1.71 -10.14
C LEU A 11 26.47 2.78 -9.04
N SER A 12 26.02 3.99 -9.40
CA SER A 12 25.70 5.03 -8.42
C SER A 12 24.60 4.53 -7.47
N PRO A 13 24.85 4.50 -6.15
CA PRO A 13 23.84 4.06 -5.18
C PRO A 13 22.59 4.94 -5.15
N GLU A 14 22.71 6.21 -5.55
CA GLU A 14 21.61 7.15 -5.58
C GLU A 14 20.69 6.91 -6.77
N SER A 15 21.25 6.87 -7.99
CA SER A 15 20.49 6.54 -9.20
C SER A 15 19.85 5.15 -9.09
N TRP A 16 20.59 4.16 -8.57
CA TRP A 16 20.06 2.83 -8.38
C TRP A 16 18.82 2.78 -7.47
N ARG A 17 18.84 3.52 -6.35
CA ARG A 17 17.71 3.57 -5.43
C ARG A 17 16.47 4.26 -6.00
N GLN A 18 16.64 5.19 -6.95
CA GLN A 18 15.49 5.81 -7.64
C GLN A 18 14.70 4.83 -8.50
N HIS A 19 15.31 3.72 -8.92
CA HIS A 19 14.66 2.67 -9.71
C HIS A 19 14.15 1.50 -8.86
N LEU A 20 14.29 1.57 -7.53
CA LEU A 20 13.88 0.51 -6.62
C LEU A 20 12.79 1.00 -5.67
N SER A 21 11.88 0.10 -5.35
CA SER A 21 10.92 0.26 -4.25
C SER A 21 10.89 -1.02 -3.45
N TRP A 22 10.79 -0.91 -2.12
CA TRP A 22 10.76 -2.04 -1.21
C TRP A 22 9.42 -2.12 -0.51
N VAL A 23 8.77 -3.29 -0.57
CA VAL A 23 7.53 -3.58 0.14
C VAL A 23 7.78 -4.78 1.05
N GLY A 24 7.74 -4.55 2.36
CA GLY A 24 7.91 -5.59 3.37
C GLY A 24 6.63 -6.40 3.60
N GLN A 25 6.75 -7.52 4.32
CA GLN A 25 5.62 -8.41 4.67
C GLN A 25 4.55 -7.72 5.53
N ASN A 26 4.96 -6.77 6.39
CA ASN A 26 4.05 -5.96 7.21
C ASN A 26 4.22 -4.48 6.86
N PRO A 27 3.62 -4.01 5.74
CA PRO A 27 3.79 -2.63 5.29
C PRO A 27 3.24 -1.67 6.34
N GLN A 28 4.05 -0.69 6.69
CA GLN A 28 3.66 0.36 7.64
C GLN A 28 3.06 1.52 6.87
N LEU A 29 1.97 2.06 7.39
CA LEU A 29 1.30 3.26 6.88
C LEU A 29 1.51 4.37 7.91
N PRO A 30 2.60 5.15 7.79
CA PRO A 30 2.96 6.12 8.82
C PRO A 30 2.11 7.39 8.80
N ALA A 31 1.48 7.73 7.67
CA ALA A 31 0.66 8.94 7.57
C ALA A 31 -0.78 8.69 8.04
N ALA A 32 -1.47 9.77 8.37
CA ALA A 32 -2.77 9.72 9.02
C ALA A 32 -3.90 9.28 8.07
N THR A 33 -3.80 9.56 6.77
CA THR A 33 -4.82 9.25 5.75
C THR A 33 -4.25 8.45 4.59
N LEU A 34 -5.14 7.83 3.79
CA LEU A 34 -4.74 7.11 2.57
C LEU A 34 -4.04 8.03 1.56
N ARG A 35 -4.61 9.21 1.30
CA ARG A 35 -4.02 10.24 0.44
C ARG A 35 -2.60 10.57 0.87
N GLU A 36 -2.39 10.91 2.13
CA GLU A 36 -1.07 11.29 2.63
C GLU A 36 -0.07 10.14 2.49
N ASN A 37 -0.47 8.89 2.73
CA ASN A 37 0.43 7.74 2.56
C ASN A 37 0.88 7.56 1.11
N VAL A 38 0.01 7.82 0.13
CA VAL A 38 0.37 7.74 -1.30
C VAL A 38 1.27 8.90 -1.70
N LEU A 39 0.96 10.12 -1.23
CA LEU A 39 1.73 11.33 -1.52
C LEU A 39 3.09 11.37 -0.83
N LEU A 40 3.39 10.50 0.14
CA LEU A 40 4.74 10.38 0.73
C LEU A 40 5.83 10.14 -0.32
N ALA A 41 5.51 9.42 -1.41
CA ALA A 41 6.46 9.16 -2.49
C ALA A 41 6.68 10.39 -3.39
N ARG A 42 5.64 11.22 -3.56
CA ARG A 42 5.68 12.44 -4.37
C ARG A 42 4.65 13.45 -3.86
N PRO A 43 5.04 14.36 -2.94
CA PRO A 43 4.12 15.30 -2.30
C PRO A 43 3.44 16.27 -3.28
N ASP A 44 4.14 16.60 -4.37
CA ASP A 44 3.69 17.53 -5.39
C ASP A 44 2.86 16.87 -6.52
N ALA A 45 2.40 15.63 -6.32
CA ALA A 45 1.55 14.95 -7.30
C ALA A 45 0.17 15.61 -7.37
N SER A 46 -0.33 15.78 -8.59
CA SER A 46 -1.69 16.29 -8.83
C SER A 46 -2.76 15.26 -8.44
N GLU A 47 -4.00 15.71 -8.24
CA GLU A 47 -5.12 14.80 -7.96
C GLU A 47 -5.30 13.75 -9.07
N GLN A 48 -5.09 14.10 -10.34
CA GLN A 48 -5.16 13.14 -11.44
C GLN A 48 -4.07 12.06 -11.35
N GLU A 49 -2.85 12.44 -10.99
CA GLU A 49 -1.77 11.47 -10.77
C GLU A 49 -2.04 10.58 -9.55
N LEU A 50 -2.63 11.14 -8.49
CA LEU A 50 -3.06 10.38 -7.32
C LEU A 50 -4.08 9.30 -7.69
N TYR A 51 -5.17 9.68 -8.38
CA TYR A 51 -6.19 8.72 -8.79
C TYR A 51 -5.67 7.69 -9.80
N ALA A 52 -4.80 8.09 -10.73
CA ALA A 52 -4.14 7.16 -11.64
C ALA A 52 -3.25 6.15 -10.90
N ALA A 53 -2.53 6.58 -9.87
CA ALA A 53 -1.72 5.69 -9.03
C ALA A 53 -2.60 4.72 -8.21
N LEU A 54 -3.71 5.20 -7.66
CA LEU A 54 -4.67 4.37 -6.93
C LEU A 54 -5.31 3.32 -7.83
N ASP A 55 -5.61 3.67 -9.08
CA ASP A 55 -6.15 2.73 -10.06
C ASP A 55 -5.11 1.69 -10.48
N ALA A 56 -3.87 2.12 -10.77
CA ALA A 56 -2.77 1.20 -11.08
C ALA A 56 -2.44 0.24 -9.92
N ALA A 57 -2.68 0.67 -8.68
CA ALA A 57 -2.54 -0.14 -7.47
C ALA A 57 -3.80 -0.97 -7.14
N TRP A 58 -4.86 -0.89 -7.96
CA TRP A 58 -6.15 -1.54 -7.74
C TRP A 58 -6.86 -1.15 -6.43
N VAL A 59 -6.48 -0.01 -5.86
CA VAL A 59 -7.09 0.55 -4.65
C VAL A 59 -8.45 1.17 -4.97
N SER A 60 -8.67 1.57 -6.23
CA SER A 60 -9.92 2.16 -6.73
C SER A 60 -11.17 1.33 -6.40
N GLU A 61 -11.08 0.00 -6.39
CA GLU A 61 -12.18 -0.90 -6.02
C GLU A 61 -12.54 -0.88 -4.53
N PHE A 62 -11.57 -0.55 -3.68
CA PHE A 62 -11.74 -0.52 -2.23
C PHE A 62 -12.17 0.87 -1.74
N LEU A 63 -11.93 1.93 -2.51
CA LEU A 63 -12.32 3.30 -2.13
C LEU A 63 -13.81 3.44 -1.76
N PRO A 64 -14.78 2.82 -2.46
CA PRO A 64 -16.20 2.91 -2.08
C PRO A 64 -16.53 2.21 -0.76
N LEU A 65 -15.68 1.29 -0.30
CA LEU A 65 -15.83 0.60 0.98
C LEU A 65 -15.29 1.45 2.15
N LEU A 66 -14.57 2.53 1.86
CA LEU A 66 -14.02 3.43 2.85
C LEU A 66 -14.97 4.61 3.12
N PRO A 67 -15.24 4.96 4.38
CA PRO A 67 -16.25 5.95 4.74
C PRO A 67 -15.96 7.37 4.22
N GLN A 68 -14.69 7.71 3.96
CA GLN A 68 -14.27 9.02 3.46
C GLN A 68 -13.39 8.90 2.20
N GLY A 69 -13.45 7.75 1.50
CA GLY A 69 -12.63 7.49 0.32
C GLY A 69 -11.13 7.68 0.59
N VAL A 70 -10.47 8.51 -0.22
CA VAL A 70 -9.03 8.80 -0.15
C VAL A 70 -8.61 9.55 1.12
N ASP A 71 -9.54 10.26 1.75
CA ASP A 71 -9.30 11.00 3.00
C ASP A 71 -9.57 10.17 4.25
N THR A 72 -9.86 8.88 4.07
CA THR A 72 -10.13 7.98 5.20
C THR A 72 -8.93 7.91 6.12
N PRO A 73 -9.09 8.21 7.42
CA PRO A 73 -8.01 8.13 8.38
C PRO A 73 -7.61 6.66 8.59
N LEU A 74 -6.33 6.38 8.39
CA LEU A 74 -5.71 5.09 8.60
C LEU A 74 -5.11 5.09 10.02
N GLY A 75 -5.86 4.53 10.97
CA GLY A 75 -5.37 4.37 12.34
C GLY A 75 -4.35 3.24 12.48
N LYS A 76 -3.70 3.15 13.65
CA LYS A 76 -2.76 2.06 14.02
C LYS A 76 -3.36 0.65 13.83
N SER A 77 -4.68 0.53 13.80
CA SER A 77 -5.43 -0.71 13.60
C SER A 77 -5.62 -1.13 12.14
N CYS A 78 -5.37 -0.26 11.15
CA CYS A 78 -5.54 -0.63 9.73
C CYS A 78 -4.56 -1.74 9.30
N GLN A 79 -3.44 -1.87 10.02
CA GLN A 79 -2.47 -2.96 9.87
C GLN A 79 -3.06 -4.35 10.19
N GLN A 80 -4.23 -4.43 10.83
CA GLN A 80 -4.84 -5.69 11.26
C GLN A 80 -5.92 -6.20 10.28
N THR A 81 -6.42 -5.37 9.36
CA THR A 81 -7.71 -5.64 8.69
C THR A 81 -7.63 -6.33 7.33
N PHE A 82 -6.43 -6.65 6.81
CA PHE A 82 -6.33 -7.57 5.66
C PHE A 82 -6.46 -9.05 6.08
N ARG A 83 -7.28 -9.35 7.09
CA ARG A 83 -7.82 -10.70 7.27
C ARG A 83 -9.01 -10.80 6.31
N ARG A 84 -8.88 -11.63 5.27
CA ARG A 84 -10.03 -12.13 4.50
C ARG A 84 -11.21 -12.38 5.46
N PRO A 85 -12.42 -11.87 5.20
CA PRO A 85 -13.58 -12.34 5.95
C PRO A 85 -13.68 -13.84 5.69
N GLY A 86 -13.32 -14.64 6.70
CA GLY A 86 -13.63 -16.07 6.72
C GLY A 86 -15.15 -16.21 6.68
N PRO A 87 -15.68 -17.32 6.11
CA PRO A 87 -17.12 -17.52 6.08
C PRO A 87 -17.65 -17.41 7.51
N ALA A 88 -18.68 -16.59 7.69
CA ALA A 88 -19.35 -16.43 8.97
C ALA A 88 -19.73 -17.83 9.48
N CYS A 89 -19.09 -18.27 10.57
CA CYS A 89 -19.51 -19.48 11.27
C CYS A 89 -20.92 -19.22 11.80
N SER A 90 -21.91 -19.64 11.03
CA SER A 90 -23.31 -19.68 11.45
C SER A 90 -23.39 -20.58 12.68
N GLY A 91 -23.79 -19.99 13.81
CA GLY A 91 -23.79 -20.62 15.13
C GLY A 91 -24.48 -21.97 15.17
N ARG A 92 -23.70 -23.03 15.13
CA ARG A 92 -24.10 -24.37 15.54
C ARG A 92 -23.22 -24.81 16.71
N PRO A 93 -23.80 -25.30 17.81
CA PRO A 93 -23.02 -25.78 18.95
C PRO A 93 -22.26 -27.05 18.54
N CYS A 94 -20.96 -27.10 18.89
CA CYS A 94 -20.18 -28.33 18.81
C CYS A 94 -20.84 -29.39 19.70
N ALA A 95 -21.24 -30.51 19.09
CA ALA A 95 -21.56 -31.73 19.83
C ALA A 95 -20.26 -32.43 20.25
N THR A 96 -20.34 -33.05 21.42
CA THR A 96 -19.28 -33.64 22.27
C THR A 96 -18.42 -34.70 21.61
#